data_AF-A0A239P069-F1
#
_entry.id   AF-A0A239P069-F1
#
_cell.length_a   1.000
_cell.length_b   1.000
_cell.length_c   1.000
_cell.angle_alpha   90.00
_cell.angle_beta   90.00
_cell.angle_gamma   90.00
#
_symmetry.space_group_name_H-M   'P 1'
#
loop_
_entity.id
_entity.type
_entity.pdbx_description
1 polymer ?
#
loop_
_entity_poly.entity_id
_entity_poly.type
_entity_poly.pdbx_seq_one_letter_code
_entity_poly.pdbx_strand_id
1 'polypeptide(L)'
;MLAACCAVAALGAAVLLGELGQDRSGDRVRADARRVHCLSDARRAELVRVAVRLGAAAPGSTGAAVRPMRDGRPGAPLTADAWSRRDRAGFDRACAPLAVLTGTKALQDPPPGPPLWRRVLTNPVFTLVLGGLLTAVTSASAARAVRRETLADQLNTAAAEYLKAAQDVRLARTWENPLDAAALEGRRVELGAAILRAGLRDSDRRNLGGLLDRTHRELIGAGFQKAASEEAVRRLEHALSQAVRGAPVPAVEGRP
;
A
#
# COMPACT_ATOMS: atom_id res chain seq x y z
N MET A 1 14.02 1.52 -12.22
CA MET A 1 12.75 1.82 -11.51
C MET A 1 11.78 2.62 -12.39
N LEU A 2 12.22 3.70 -13.05
CA LEU A 2 11.37 4.49 -13.99
C LEU A 2 10.73 3.67 -15.13
N ALA A 3 11.47 2.76 -15.77
CA ALA A 3 10.93 1.93 -16.85
C ALA A 3 9.81 0.98 -16.41
N ALA A 4 9.86 0.48 -15.17
CA ALA A 4 8.83 -0.40 -14.61
C ALA A 4 7.53 0.37 -14.29
N CYS A 5 7.63 1.62 -13.85
CA CYS A 5 6.47 2.48 -13.62
C CYS A 5 5.74 2.83 -14.93
N CYS A 6 6.47 3.09 -16.02
CA CYS A 6 5.87 3.38 -17.33
C CYS A 6 5.07 2.18 -17.90
N ALA A 7 5.58 0.96 -17.75
CA ALA A 7 4.89 -0.23 -18.25
C ALA A 7 3.56 -0.51 -17.52
N VAL A 8 3.53 -0.31 -16.19
CA VAL A 8 2.31 -0.48 -15.39
C VAL A 8 1.27 0.60 -15.71
N ALA A 9 1.69 1.84 -15.94
CA ALA A 9 0.80 2.92 -16.34
C ALA A 9 0.17 2.69 -17.74
N ALA A 10 0.96 2.19 -18.70
CA ALA A 10 0.48 1.89 -20.04
C ALA A 10 -0.54 0.73 -20.07
N LEU A 11 -0.31 -0.32 -19.27
CA LEU A 11 -1.26 -1.43 -19.11
C LEU A 11 -2.56 -1.00 -18.42
N GLY A 12 -2.50 -0.14 -17.40
CA GLY A 12 -3.68 0.42 -16.75
C GLY A 12 -4.54 1.26 -17.68
N ALA A 13 -3.92 2.07 -18.54
CA ALA A 13 -4.61 2.89 -19.53
C ALA A 13 -5.33 2.05 -20.61
N ALA A 14 -4.71 0.97 -21.08
CA ALA A 14 -5.30 0.09 -22.08
C ALA A 14 -6.55 -0.65 -21.56
N VAL A 15 -6.55 -1.07 -20.29
CA VAL A 15 -7.71 -1.73 -19.66
C VAL A 15 -8.87 -0.74 -19.46
N LEU A 16 -8.57 0.50 -19.08
CA LEU A 16 -9.59 1.56 -18.92
C LEU A 16 -10.21 2.01 -20.25
N LEU A 17 -9.44 2.00 -21.34
CA LEU A 17 -9.93 2.37 -22.68
C LEU A 17 -10.80 1.28 -23.32
N GLY A 18 -10.59 0.01 -22.97
CA GLY A 18 -11.41 -1.10 -23.49
C GLY A 18 -12.86 -1.11 -22.99
N GLU A 19 -13.14 -0.63 -21.77
CA GLU A 19 -14.47 -0.75 -21.14
C GLU A 19 -15.46 0.39 -21.49
N LEU A 20 -15.00 1.53 -22.03
CA LEU A 20 -15.90 2.64 -22.36
C LEU A 20 -16.66 2.46 -23.69
N GLY A 21 -16.25 1.50 -24.52
CA GLY A 21 -16.73 1.36 -25.89
C GLY A 21 -17.89 0.39 -26.11
N GLN A 22 -18.08 -0.62 -25.25
CA GLN A 22 -18.67 -1.88 -25.75
C GLN A 22 -20.16 -2.14 -25.46
N ASP A 23 -20.86 -1.42 -24.57
CA ASP A 23 -22.25 -1.83 -24.19
C ASP A 23 -23.37 -0.77 -24.33
N ARG A 24 -23.07 0.51 -24.61
CA ARG A 24 -24.11 1.56 -24.59
C ARG A 24 -25.13 1.50 -25.73
N SER A 25 -24.79 0.88 -26.87
CA SER A 25 -25.68 0.81 -28.04
C SER A 25 -26.76 -0.26 -27.87
N GLY A 26 -26.41 -1.44 -27.35
CA GLY A 26 -27.35 -2.54 -27.12
C GLY A 26 -28.40 -2.20 -26.07
N ASP A 27 -28.01 -1.48 -25.01
CA ASP A 27 -28.92 -1.12 -23.92
C ASP A 27 -30.00 -0.13 -24.36
N ARG A 28 -29.67 0.83 -25.24
CA ARG A 28 -30.63 1.79 -25.80
C ARG A 28 -31.66 1.10 -26.70
N VAL A 29 -31.21 0.22 -27.59
CA VAL A 29 -32.11 -0.53 -28.48
C VAL A 29 -33.06 -1.42 -27.67
N ARG A 30 -32.58 -2.07 -26.61
CA ARG A 30 -33.45 -2.86 -25.70
C ARG A 30 -34.45 -1.99 -24.93
N ALA A 31 -34.03 -0.81 -24.45
CA ALA A 31 -34.93 0.12 -23.77
C ALA A 31 -36.05 0.62 -24.71
N ASP A 32 -35.71 0.96 -25.95
CA ASP A 32 -36.68 1.38 -26.96
C ASP A 32 -37.62 0.23 -27.35
N ALA A 33 -37.11 -0.99 -27.54
CA ALA A 33 -37.93 -2.18 -27.81
C ALA A 33 -38.91 -2.49 -26.67
N ARG A 34 -38.46 -2.38 -25.40
CA ARG A 34 -39.32 -2.53 -24.22
C ARG A 34 -40.43 -1.49 -24.20
N ARG A 35 -40.09 -0.24 -24.48
CA ARG A 35 -41.07 0.85 -24.52
C ARG A 35 -42.13 0.62 -25.58
N VAL A 36 -41.74 0.23 -26.80
CA VAL A 36 -42.66 -0.12 -27.89
C VAL A 36 -43.55 -1.30 -27.49
N HIS A 37 -42.98 -2.34 -26.89
CA HIS A 37 -43.72 -3.52 -26.41
C HIS A 37 -44.80 -3.15 -25.38
N CYS A 38 -44.44 -2.36 -24.37
CA CYS A 38 -45.36 -1.93 -23.31
C CYS A 38 -46.43 -0.93 -23.80
N LEU A 39 -46.15 -0.15 -24.84
CA LEU A 39 -47.10 0.80 -25.43
C LEU A 39 -48.02 0.19 -26.49
N SER A 40 -47.82 -1.07 -26.87
CA SER A 40 -48.71 -1.78 -27.82
C SER A 40 -50.16 -1.87 -27.28
N ASP A 41 -51.15 -1.78 -28.17
CA ASP A 41 -52.57 -1.75 -27.76
C ASP A 41 -52.98 -2.98 -26.96
N ALA A 42 -52.42 -4.15 -27.28
CA ALA A 42 -52.64 -5.40 -26.55
C ALA A 42 -52.13 -5.34 -25.09
N ARG A 43 -51.13 -4.50 -24.79
CA ARG A 43 -50.45 -4.45 -23.48
C ARG A 43 -50.83 -3.24 -22.63
N ARG A 44 -51.46 -2.21 -23.19
CA ARG A 44 -51.85 -0.99 -22.47
C ARG A 44 -52.67 -1.25 -21.21
N ALA A 45 -53.71 -2.09 -21.30
CA ALA A 45 -54.55 -2.42 -20.14
C ALA A 45 -53.78 -3.21 -19.06
N GLU A 46 -52.82 -4.05 -19.47
CA GLU A 46 -51.98 -4.83 -18.56
C GLU A 46 -50.93 -3.95 -17.87
N LEU A 47 -50.28 -3.06 -18.64
CA LEU A 47 -49.34 -2.06 -18.13
C LEU A 47 -49.98 -1.21 -17.04
N VAL A 48 -51.21 -0.73 -17.24
CA VAL A 48 -51.89 0.10 -16.24
C VAL A 48 -52.24 -0.70 -14.99
N ARG A 49 -52.67 -1.96 -15.13
CA ARG A 49 -52.91 -2.84 -13.97
C ARG A 49 -51.63 -3.08 -13.16
N VAL A 50 -50.51 -3.32 -13.84
CA VAL A 50 -49.19 -3.47 -13.19
C VAL A 50 -48.77 -2.15 -12.53
N ALA A 51 -48.96 -1.02 -13.20
CA ALA A 51 -48.64 0.30 -12.66
C ALA A 51 -49.43 0.61 -11.38
N VAL A 52 -50.72 0.27 -11.34
CA VAL A 52 -51.55 0.43 -10.13
C VAL A 52 -51.05 -0.48 -9.00
N ARG A 53 -50.74 -1.74 -9.30
CA ARG A 53 -50.21 -2.69 -8.29
C ARG A 53 -48.86 -2.26 -7.71
N LEU A 54 -48.01 -1.65 -8.52
CA LEU A 54 -46.69 -1.15 -8.11
C LEU A 54 -46.74 0.27 -7.51
N GLY A 55 -47.94 0.87 -7.38
CA GLY A 55 -48.13 2.22 -6.87
C GLY A 55 -47.57 3.32 -7.79
N ALA A 56 -47.26 3.01 -9.05
CA ALA A 56 -46.83 3.98 -10.05
C ALA A 56 -48.01 4.74 -10.68
N ALA A 57 -49.21 4.15 -10.65
CA ALA A 57 -50.46 4.79 -11.08
C ALA A 57 -51.54 4.69 -9.99
N ALA A 58 -52.44 5.67 -9.96
CA ALA A 58 -53.51 5.73 -8.97
C ALA A 58 -54.66 4.76 -9.32
N PRO A 59 -55.40 4.24 -8.33
CA PRO A 59 -56.64 3.51 -8.55
C PRO A 59 -57.63 4.30 -9.43
N GLY A 60 -58.30 3.61 -10.36
CA GLY A 60 -59.17 4.25 -11.36
C GLY A 60 -58.45 4.67 -12.65
N SER A 61 -57.15 4.40 -12.78
CA SER A 61 -56.45 4.49 -14.07
C SER A 61 -56.94 3.40 -15.04
N THR A 62 -57.08 3.75 -16.31
CA THR A 62 -57.52 2.84 -17.40
C THR A 62 -56.49 2.80 -18.51
N GLY A 63 -56.65 1.87 -19.46
CA GLY A 63 -55.77 1.78 -20.64
C GLY A 63 -55.74 3.05 -21.50
N ALA A 64 -56.79 3.88 -21.44
CA ALA A 64 -56.88 5.15 -22.15
C ALA A 64 -56.35 6.35 -21.34
N ALA A 65 -56.41 6.28 -20.01
CA ALA A 65 -56.03 7.38 -19.12
C ALA A 65 -55.34 6.86 -17.85
N VAL A 66 -54.04 7.14 -17.73
CA VAL A 66 -53.18 6.84 -16.59
C VAL A 66 -53.09 8.07 -15.69
N ARG A 67 -53.35 7.91 -14.40
CA ARG A 67 -53.10 8.95 -13.39
C ARG A 67 -51.81 8.59 -12.65
N PRO A 68 -50.64 9.14 -13.04
CA PRO A 68 -49.37 8.79 -12.41
C PRO A 68 -49.38 9.23 -10.94
N MET A 69 -48.78 8.41 -10.06
CA MET A 69 -48.60 8.76 -8.66
C MET A 69 -47.28 9.51 -8.47
N ARG A 70 -47.33 10.69 -7.85
CA ARG A 70 -46.16 11.47 -7.44
C ARG A 70 -46.30 11.85 -5.98
N ASP A 71 -45.32 11.49 -5.17
CA ASP A 71 -45.29 11.78 -3.73
C ASP A 71 -46.60 11.37 -3.00
N GLY A 72 -47.15 10.20 -3.37
CA GLY A 72 -48.38 9.68 -2.79
C GLY A 72 -49.67 10.36 -3.27
N ARG A 73 -49.59 11.29 -4.23
CA ARG A 73 -50.77 11.99 -4.78
C ARG A 73 -51.01 11.64 -6.26
N PRO A 74 -52.28 11.46 -6.66
CA PRO A 74 -52.64 11.22 -8.05
C PRO A 74 -52.42 12.50 -8.88
N GLY A 75 -51.66 12.37 -9.97
CA GLY A 75 -51.49 13.42 -10.96
C GLY A 75 -52.67 13.53 -11.93
N ALA A 76 -52.60 14.53 -12.81
CA ALA A 76 -53.55 14.70 -13.90
C ALA A 76 -53.56 13.47 -14.84
N PRO A 77 -54.72 13.11 -15.42
CA PRO A 77 -54.80 11.99 -16.34
C PRO A 77 -53.98 12.24 -17.60
N LEU A 78 -53.21 11.23 -18.01
CA LEU A 78 -52.34 11.22 -19.19
C LEU A 78 -52.62 9.98 -20.02
N THR A 79 -52.41 10.04 -21.34
CA THR A 79 -52.32 8.81 -22.14
C THR A 79 -51.06 8.03 -21.77
N ALA A 80 -51.03 6.71 -22.00
CA ALA A 80 -49.84 5.90 -21.76
C ALA A 80 -48.59 6.44 -22.50
N ASP A 81 -48.78 6.94 -23.73
CA ASP A 81 -47.74 7.59 -24.52
C ASP A 81 -47.21 8.87 -23.84
N ALA A 82 -48.11 9.73 -23.34
CA ALA A 82 -47.73 10.96 -22.63
C ALA A 82 -47.07 10.65 -21.28
N TRP A 83 -47.53 9.61 -20.58
CA TRP A 83 -46.93 9.14 -19.34
C TRP A 83 -45.49 8.67 -19.55
N SER A 84 -45.23 7.85 -20.58
CA SER A 84 -43.88 7.37 -20.93
C SER A 84 -42.88 8.49 -21.24
N ARG A 85 -43.36 9.67 -21.65
CA ARG A 85 -42.52 10.84 -21.93
C ARG A 85 -42.31 11.71 -20.71
N ARG A 86 -43.37 11.92 -19.91
CA ARG A 86 -43.39 12.91 -18.81
C ARG A 86 -42.92 12.33 -17.47
N ASP A 87 -43.00 11.01 -17.30
CA ASP A 87 -42.56 10.29 -16.12
C ASP A 87 -41.95 8.94 -16.52
N ARG A 88 -40.74 9.01 -17.09
CA ARG A 88 -40.00 7.83 -17.54
C ARG A 88 -39.78 6.83 -16.41
N ALA A 89 -39.39 7.30 -15.23
CA ALA A 89 -39.09 6.41 -14.10
C ALA A 89 -40.32 5.62 -13.62
N GLY A 90 -41.49 6.26 -13.51
CA GLY A 90 -42.74 5.58 -13.16
C GLY A 90 -43.18 4.59 -14.25
N PHE A 91 -43.06 4.98 -15.52
CA PHE A 91 -43.38 4.11 -16.66
C PHE A 91 -42.44 2.90 -16.72
N ASP A 92 -41.13 3.10 -16.63
CA ASP A 92 -40.12 2.03 -16.72
C ASP A 92 -40.27 1.04 -15.57
N ARG A 93 -40.60 1.52 -14.36
CA ARG A 93 -40.89 0.66 -13.21
C ARG A 93 -42.08 -0.26 -13.44
N ALA A 94 -43.10 0.19 -14.18
CA ALA A 94 -44.26 -0.63 -14.53
C ALA A 94 -44.01 -1.52 -15.76
N CYS A 95 -43.26 -1.01 -16.74
CA CYS A 95 -42.97 -1.71 -18.00
C CYS A 95 -41.94 -2.83 -17.82
N ALA A 96 -40.92 -2.67 -16.98
CA ALA A 96 -39.89 -3.69 -16.75
C ALA A 96 -40.45 -5.06 -16.33
N PRO A 97 -41.27 -5.19 -15.27
CA PRO A 97 -41.83 -6.49 -14.88
C PRO A 97 -42.81 -7.03 -15.92
N LEU A 98 -43.58 -6.16 -16.60
CA LEU A 98 -44.45 -6.59 -17.69
C LEU A 98 -43.66 -7.17 -18.86
N ALA A 99 -42.54 -6.53 -19.24
CA ALA A 99 -41.66 -7.00 -20.31
C ALA A 99 -40.96 -8.31 -19.94
N VAL A 100 -40.63 -8.53 -18.66
CA VAL A 100 -40.09 -9.82 -18.19
C VAL A 100 -41.12 -10.95 -18.33
N LEU A 101 -42.39 -10.67 -18.00
CA LEU A 101 -43.48 -11.66 -18.02
C LEU A 101 -44.02 -11.95 -19.43
N THR A 102 -44.00 -10.96 -20.32
CA THR A 102 -44.70 -11.03 -21.62
C THR A 102 -43.79 -10.88 -22.83
N GLY A 103 -42.53 -10.53 -22.64
CA GLY A 103 -41.53 -10.32 -23.69
C GLY A 103 -40.70 -11.57 -24.01
N THR A 104 -40.01 -11.54 -25.15
CA THR A 104 -38.98 -12.51 -25.49
C THR A 104 -37.72 -12.29 -24.66
N LYS A 105 -36.83 -13.31 -24.56
CA LYS A 105 -35.55 -13.20 -23.83
C LYS A 105 -34.70 -11.97 -24.21
N ALA A 106 -34.89 -11.42 -25.41
CA ALA A 106 -34.22 -10.21 -25.88
C ALA A 106 -34.64 -8.92 -25.16
N LEU A 107 -35.77 -8.91 -24.46
CA LEU A 107 -36.30 -7.77 -23.70
C LEU A 107 -35.90 -7.81 -22.21
N GLN A 108 -35.29 -8.91 -21.76
CA GLN A 108 -34.80 -9.07 -20.41
C GLN A 108 -33.45 -8.36 -20.25
N ASP A 109 -33.21 -7.76 -19.08
CA ASP A 109 -31.87 -7.22 -18.77
C ASP A 109 -30.87 -8.38 -18.69
N PRO A 110 -29.66 -8.23 -19.23
CA PRO A 110 -28.61 -9.23 -19.06
C PRO A 110 -28.32 -9.42 -17.56
N PRO A 111 -27.97 -10.63 -17.12
CA PRO A 111 -27.58 -10.86 -15.73
C PRO A 111 -26.43 -9.92 -15.35
N PRO A 112 -26.40 -9.40 -14.11
CA PRO A 112 -25.32 -8.52 -13.67
C PRO A 112 -23.99 -9.25 -13.89
N GLY A 113 -23.08 -8.62 -14.64
CA GLY A 113 -21.76 -9.18 -14.90
C GLY A 113 -21.04 -9.50 -13.59
N PRO A 114 -20.10 -10.47 -13.59
CA PRO A 114 -19.32 -10.77 -12.39
C PRO A 114 -18.62 -9.50 -11.89
N PRO A 115 -18.54 -9.30 -10.57
CA PRO A 115 -18.00 -8.09 -10.00
C PRO A 115 -16.55 -7.87 -10.48
N LEU A 116 -16.18 -6.60 -10.71
CA LEU A 116 -14.92 -6.20 -11.34
C LEU A 116 -13.68 -6.87 -10.72
N TRP A 117 -13.64 -6.99 -9.39
CA TRP A 117 -12.53 -7.63 -8.68
C TRP A 117 -12.31 -9.09 -9.08
N ARG A 118 -13.39 -9.81 -9.41
CA ARG A 118 -13.32 -11.22 -9.83
C ARG A 118 -12.72 -11.34 -11.23
N ARG A 119 -13.05 -10.42 -12.14
CA ARG A 119 -12.46 -10.35 -13.49
C ARG A 119 -10.97 -10.00 -13.45
N VAL A 120 -10.58 -9.07 -12.58
CA VAL A 120 -9.18 -8.66 -12.40
C VAL A 120 -8.35 -9.80 -11.82
N LEU A 121 -8.83 -10.50 -10.80
CA LEU A 121 -8.11 -11.63 -10.20
C LEU A 121 -7.95 -12.84 -11.13
N THR A 122 -8.90 -13.06 -12.05
CA THR A 122 -8.80 -14.15 -13.04
C THR A 122 -7.94 -13.79 -14.25
N ASN A 123 -7.45 -12.56 -14.36
CA ASN A 123 -6.61 -12.15 -15.47
C ASN A 123 -5.16 -12.67 -15.27
N PRO A 124 -4.65 -13.54 -16.17
CA PRO A 124 -3.30 -14.12 -16.04
C PRO A 124 -2.18 -13.06 -16.06
N VAL A 125 -2.42 -11.92 -16.71
CA VAL A 125 -1.48 -10.80 -16.71
C VAL A 125 -1.38 -10.18 -15.31
N PHE A 126 -2.50 -10.06 -14.60
CA PHE A 126 -2.52 -9.51 -13.26
C PHE A 126 -1.77 -10.41 -12.26
N THR A 127 -1.96 -11.72 -12.34
CA THR A 127 -1.22 -12.69 -11.51
C THR A 127 0.28 -12.68 -11.80
N LEU A 128 0.69 -12.54 -13.07
CA LEU A 128 2.11 -12.40 -13.42
C LEU A 128 2.72 -11.11 -12.86
N VAL A 129 2.03 -9.97 -12.99
CA VAL A 129 2.49 -8.69 -12.44
C VAL A 129 2.58 -8.74 -10.92
N LEU A 130 1.56 -9.30 -10.26
CA LEU A 130 1.53 -9.44 -8.81
C LEU A 130 2.65 -10.37 -8.31
N GLY A 131 2.86 -11.50 -8.99
CA GLY A 131 3.97 -12.41 -8.71
C GLY A 131 5.33 -11.73 -8.85
N GLY A 132 5.55 -11.00 -9.95
CA GLY A 132 6.78 -10.26 -10.18
C GLY A 132 7.05 -9.18 -9.12
N LEU A 133 6.02 -8.44 -8.71
CA LEU A 133 6.12 -7.46 -7.62
C LEU A 133 6.47 -8.12 -6.30
N LEU A 134 5.82 -9.24 -5.97
CA LEU A 134 6.10 -9.97 -4.74
C LEU A 134 7.54 -10.48 -4.70
N THR A 135 8.03 -11.04 -5.80
CA THR A 135 9.43 -11.47 -5.97
C THR A 135 10.41 -10.30 -5.87
N ALA A 136 10.07 -9.14 -6.41
CA ALA A 136 10.91 -7.94 -6.29
C ALA A 136 10.99 -7.44 -4.84
N VAL A 137 9.88 -7.46 -4.11
CA VAL A 137 9.84 -7.06 -2.69
C VAL A 137 10.64 -8.03 -1.83
N THR A 138 10.50 -9.34 -2.06
CA THR A 138 11.21 -10.38 -1.30
C THR A 138 12.72 -10.38 -1.58
N SER A 139 13.13 -10.22 -2.84
CA SER A 139 14.54 -10.09 -3.20
C SER A 139 15.16 -8.80 -2.62
N ALA A 140 14.43 -7.68 -2.65
CA ALA A 140 14.88 -6.43 -2.06
C ALA A 140 14.97 -6.47 -0.53
N SER A 141 14.10 -7.21 0.16
CA SER A 141 14.19 -7.39 1.62
C SER A 141 15.36 -8.30 1.98
N ALA A 142 15.54 -9.41 1.26
CA ALA A 142 16.68 -10.31 1.44
C ALA A 142 18.03 -9.60 1.22
N ALA A 143 18.16 -8.82 0.14
CA ALA A 143 19.37 -8.06 -0.13
C ALA A 143 19.68 -7.02 0.97
N ARG A 144 18.65 -6.40 1.57
CA ARG A 144 18.83 -5.49 2.71
C ARG A 144 19.27 -6.22 3.98
N ALA A 145 18.73 -7.41 4.25
CA ALA A 145 19.12 -8.22 5.39
C ALA A 145 20.60 -8.62 5.31
N VAL A 146 21.05 -9.16 4.16
CA VAL A 146 22.46 -9.54 3.93
C VAL A 146 23.39 -8.34 4.06
N ARG A 147 23.00 -7.17 3.52
CA ARG A 147 23.79 -5.94 3.69
C ARG A 147 23.92 -5.51 5.16
N ARG A 148 22.87 -5.69 5.96
CA ARG A 148 22.94 -5.36 7.39
C ARG A 148 23.85 -6.31 8.16
N GLU A 149 23.75 -7.60 7.87
CA GLU A 149 24.58 -8.64 8.49
C GLU A 149 26.07 -8.43 8.17
N THR A 150 26.41 -8.23 6.90
CA THR A 150 27.80 -7.95 6.49
C THR A 150 28.37 -6.68 7.12
N LEU A 151 27.56 -5.63 7.28
CA LEU A 151 27.99 -4.40 7.96
C LEU A 151 28.13 -4.58 9.47
N ALA A 152 27.26 -5.38 10.10
CA ALA A 152 27.36 -5.72 11.52
C ALA A 152 28.61 -6.55 11.81
N ASP A 153 28.94 -7.51 10.93
CA ASP A 153 30.16 -8.30 11.02
C ASP A 153 31.41 -7.43 10.88
N GLN A 154 31.44 -6.51 9.91
CA GLN A 154 32.55 -5.56 9.77
C GLN A 154 32.74 -4.69 11.01
N LEU A 155 31.65 -4.20 11.60
CA LEU A 155 31.69 -3.45 12.85
C LEU A 155 32.22 -4.31 14.00
N ASN A 156 31.75 -5.55 14.11
CA ASN A 156 32.16 -6.48 15.16
C ASN A 156 33.64 -6.87 15.05
N THR A 157 34.14 -7.16 13.84
CA THR A 157 35.56 -7.43 13.60
C THR A 157 36.43 -6.23 13.96
N ALA A 158 36.09 -5.02 13.47
CA ALA A 158 36.85 -3.82 13.79
C ALA A 158 36.81 -3.47 15.29
N ALA A 159 35.67 -3.72 15.95
CA ALA A 159 35.52 -3.55 17.38
C ALA A 159 36.45 -4.51 18.16
N ALA A 160 36.46 -5.79 17.80
CA ALA A 160 37.31 -6.80 18.43
C ALA A 160 38.80 -6.47 18.26
N GLU A 161 39.22 -6.04 17.07
CA GLU A 161 40.61 -5.67 16.80
C GLU A 161 41.05 -4.43 17.59
N TYR A 162 40.19 -3.41 17.69
CA TYR A 162 40.46 -2.24 18.52
C TYR A 162 40.50 -2.57 20.01
N LEU A 163 39.54 -3.34 20.52
CA LEU A 163 39.50 -3.72 21.95
C LEU A 163 40.71 -4.58 22.34
N LYS A 164 41.17 -5.45 21.45
CA LYS A 164 42.42 -6.20 21.61
C LYS A 164 43.62 -5.26 21.71
N ALA A 165 43.78 -4.35 20.75
CA ALA A 165 44.87 -3.38 20.77
C ALA A 165 44.83 -2.46 22.01
N ALA A 166 43.64 -2.04 22.42
CA ALA A 166 43.45 -1.25 23.65
C ALA A 166 43.88 -2.01 24.90
N GLN A 167 43.56 -3.31 24.97
CA GLN A 167 44.00 -4.19 26.06
C GLN A 167 45.53 -4.33 26.09
N ASP A 168 46.15 -4.55 24.93
CA ASP A 168 47.61 -4.68 24.80
C ASP A 168 48.31 -3.41 25.26
N VAL A 169 47.82 -2.23 24.85
CA VAL A 169 48.33 -0.92 25.33
C VAL A 169 48.15 -0.75 26.82
N ARG A 170 46.99 -1.14 27.38
CA ARG A 170 46.74 -1.05 28.82
C ARG A 170 47.71 -1.92 29.63
N LEU A 171 47.97 -3.14 29.16
CA LEU A 171 48.95 -4.04 29.78
C LEU A 171 50.35 -3.45 29.65
N ALA A 172 50.77 -3.00 28.47
CA ALA A 172 52.08 -2.38 28.26
C ALA A 172 52.31 -1.19 29.21
N ARG A 173 51.32 -0.30 29.35
CA ARG A 173 51.35 0.83 30.27
C ARG A 173 51.45 0.42 31.74
N THR A 174 50.74 -0.65 32.13
CA THR A 174 50.77 -1.15 33.51
C THR A 174 52.15 -1.69 33.89
N TRP A 175 52.90 -2.20 32.92
CA TRP A 175 54.24 -2.77 33.10
C TRP A 175 55.37 -1.83 32.65
N GLU A 176 55.08 -0.53 32.42
CA GLU A 176 56.04 0.48 31.94
C GLU A 176 56.78 0.09 30.64
N ASN A 177 56.17 -0.78 29.83
CA ASN A 177 56.71 -1.21 28.54
C ASN A 177 56.45 -0.16 27.44
N PRO A 178 57.27 -0.14 26.38
CA PRO A 178 57.03 0.72 25.23
C PRO A 178 55.66 0.45 24.63
N LEU A 179 54.89 1.52 24.42
CA LEU A 179 53.56 1.47 23.84
C LEU A 179 53.61 1.61 22.31
N ASP A 180 52.82 0.81 21.60
CA ASP A 180 52.62 0.96 20.15
C ASP A 180 51.38 1.85 19.89
N ALA A 181 51.56 3.16 20.04
CA ALA A 181 50.48 4.13 19.79
C ALA A 181 50.03 4.14 18.34
N ALA A 182 50.95 3.86 17.40
CA ALA A 182 50.65 3.87 15.97
C ALA A 182 49.70 2.72 15.61
N ALA A 183 49.94 1.52 16.13
CA ALA A 183 49.03 0.39 15.93
C ALA A 183 47.63 0.67 16.52
N LEU A 184 47.56 1.24 17.74
CA LEU A 184 46.27 1.59 18.36
C LEU A 184 45.50 2.65 17.55
N GLU A 185 46.18 3.68 17.06
CA GLU A 185 45.55 4.73 16.24
C GLU A 185 45.06 4.17 14.90
N GLY A 186 45.82 3.28 14.26
CA GLY A 186 45.37 2.58 13.06
C GLY A 186 44.05 1.85 13.28
N ARG A 187 43.94 1.08 14.38
CA ARG A 187 42.70 0.37 14.73
C ARG A 187 41.56 1.31 15.11
N ARG A 188 41.85 2.47 15.71
CA ARG A 188 40.84 3.49 15.99
C ARG A 188 40.22 4.02 14.70
N VAL A 189 41.04 4.33 13.70
CA VAL A 189 40.58 4.83 12.40
C VAL A 189 39.73 3.78 11.69
N GLU A 190 40.14 2.52 11.70
CA GLU A 190 39.39 1.40 11.13
C GLU A 190 38.02 1.23 11.80
N LEU A 191 37.97 1.24 13.14
CA LEU A 191 36.72 1.18 13.89
C LEU A 191 35.83 2.40 13.61
N GLY A 192 36.39 3.60 13.55
CA GLY A 192 35.67 4.82 13.18
C GLY A 192 35.03 4.72 11.79
N ALA A 193 35.77 4.18 10.81
CA ALA A 193 35.25 3.92 9.48
C ALA A 193 34.14 2.86 9.46
N ALA A 194 34.27 1.79 10.27
CA ALA A 194 33.24 0.77 10.40
C ALA A 194 31.94 1.34 11.01
N ILE A 195 32.05 2.17 12.05
CA ILE A 195 30.92 2.89 12.67
C ILE A 195 30.18 3.76 11.64
N LEU A 196 30.91 4.44 10.74
CA LEU A 196 30.32 5.26 9.68
C LEU A 196 29.55 4.44 8.63
N ARG A 197 30.04 3.22 8.31
CA ARG A 197 29.42 2.34 7.30
C ARG A 197 28.27 1.50 7.84
N ALA A 198 28.22 1.25 9.15
CA ALA A 198 27.26 0.35 9.79
C ALA A 198 25.77 0.74 9.66
N GLY A 199 25.44 1.90 9.09
CA GLY A 199 24.06 2.34 8.89
C GLY A 199 23.33 2.65 10.20
N LEU A 200 24.07 2.98 11.25
CA LEU A 200 23.55 3.36 12.57
C LEU A 200 22.78 4.69 12.49
N ARG A 201 21.92 4.94 13.48
CA ARG A 201 21.29 6.26 13.65
C ARG A 201 22.36 7.31 13.93
N ASP A 202 22.11 8.54 13.52
CA ASP A 202 23.05 9.65 13.70
C ASP A 202 23.45 9.90 15.16
N SER A 203 22.50 9.74 16.09
CA SER A 203 22.76 9.84 17.53
C SER A 203 23.73 8.76 18.00
N ASP A 204 23.47 7.50 17.64
CA ASP A 204 24.25 6.33 18.05
C ASP A 204 25.67 6.42 17.49
N ARG A 205 25.79 6.82 16.22
CA ARG A 205 27.06 7.08 15.54
C ARG A 205 27.88 8.15 16.27
N ARG A 206 27.27 9.29 16.62
CA ARG A 206 27.96 10.38 17.35
C ARG A 206 28.35 9.94 18.76
N ASN A 207 27.51 9.17 19.44
CA ASN A 207 27.79 8.66 20.78
C ASN A 207 28.96 7.67 20.76
N LEU A 208 28.97 6.72 19.83
CA LEU A 208 30.07 5.77 19.66
C LEU A 208 31.38 6.46 19.27
N GLY A 209 31.35 7.42 18.34
CA GLY A 209 32.53 8.21 17.99
C GLY A 209 33.09 8.96 19.20
N GLY A 210 32.21 9.61 19.98
CA GLY A 210 32.62 10.31 21.21
C GLY A 210 33.12 9.38 22.33
N LEU A 211 32.61 8.15 22.43
CA LEU A 211 33.14 7.13 23.34
C LEU A 211 34.52 6.65 22.88
N LEU A 212 34.66 6.30 21.60
CA LEU A 212 35.91 5.86 21.00
C LEU A 212 37.04 6.89 21.22
N ASP A 213 36.77 8.16 20.93
CA ASP A 213 37.75 9.25 21.11
C ASP A 213 38.11 9.50 22.57
N ARG A 214 37.18 9.29 23.51
CA ARG A 214 37.48 9.38 24.94
C ARG A 214 38.31 8.20 25.41
N THR A 215 37.90 6.98 25.10
CA THR A 215 38.64 5.76 25.46
C THR A 215 40.05 5.79 24.90
N HIS A 216 40.23 6.23 23.65
CA HIS A 216 41.55 6.38 23.06
C HIS A 216 42.42 7.37 23.86
N ARG A 217 41.90 8.58 24.14
CA ARG A 217 42.62 9.59 24.93
C ARG A 217 43.01 9.11 26.34
N GLU A 218 42.13 8.37 27.02
CA GLU A 218 42.43 7.79 28.34
C GLU A 218 43.56 6.74 28.28
N LEU A 219 43.68 6.00 27.18
CA LEU A 219 44.74 5.00 27.00
C LEU A 219 46.11 5.63 26.65
N ILE A 220 46.12 6.64 25.79
CA ILE A 220 47.38 7.27 25.33
C ILE A 220 47.82 8.47 26.17
N GLY A 221 46.94 9.06 26.98
CA GLY A 221 47.21 10.29 27.72
C GLY A 221 48.39 10.20 28.69
N ALA A 222 49.08 11.32 28.94
CA ALA A 222 50.20 11.38 29.87
C ALA A 222 49.81 11.02 31.32
N GLY A 223 48.56 11.31 31.72
CA GLY A 223 47.99 10.99 33.02
C GLY A 223 47.26 9.64 33.05
N PHE A 224 47.87 8.56 32.54
CA PHE A 224 47.24 7.24 32.50
C PHE A 224 46.79 6.79 33.90
N GLN A 225 45.50 6.54 34.06
CA GLN A 225 44.93 5.92 35.26
C GLN A 225 44.31 4.58 34.91
N LYS A 226 44.85 3.49 35.47
CA LYS A 226 44.40 2.12 35.19
C LYS A 226 42.89 1.96 35.33
N ALA A 227 42.32 2.38 36.46
CA ALA A 227 40.88 2.25 36.73
C ALA A 227 40.01 3.05 35.74
N ALA A 228 40.41 4.28 35.40
CA ALA A 228 39.68 5.11 34.45
C ALA A 228 39.72 4.52 33.02
N SER A 229 40.89 4.04 32.60
CA SER A 229 41.05 3.40 31.29
C SER A 229 40.26 2.10 31.16
N GLU A 230 40.22 1.28 32.22
CA GLU A 230 39.44 0.04 32.25
C GLU A 230 37.93 0.31 32.17
N GLU A 231 37.46 1.32 32.91
CA GLU A 231 36.07 1.76 32.84
C GLU A 231 35.71 2.31 31.45
N ALA A 232 36.58 3.11 30.84
CA ALA A 232 36.37 3.66 29.51
C ALA A 232 36.30 2.55 28.43
N VAL A 233 37.15 1.51 28.53
CA VAL A 233 37.11 0.35 27.63
C VAL A 233 35.81 -0.46 27.84
N ARG A 234 35.42 -0.75 29.08
CA ARG A 234 34.17 -1.48 29.38
C ARG A 234 32.93 -0.76 28.86
N ARG A 235 32.87 0.57 29.00
CA ARG A 235 31.76 1.37 28.45
C ARG A 235 31.70 1.33 26.93
N LEU A 236 32.87 1.44 26.27
CA LEU A 236 32.95 1.35 24.82
C LEU A 236 32.54 -0.04 24.32
N GLU A 237 33.04 -1.11 24.95
CA GLU A 237 32.65 -2.49 24.65
C GLU A 237 31.14 -2.70 24.79
N HIS A 238 30.56 -2.25 25.91
CA HIS A 238 29.12 -2.33 26.12
C HIS A 238 28.35 -1.60 25.02
N ALA A 239 28.74 -0.36 24.69
CA ALA A 239 28.12 0.44 23.65
C ALA A 239 28.23 -0.21 22.25
N LEU A 240 29.39 -0.77 21.90
CA LEU A 240 29.60 -1.49 20.65
C LEU A 240 28.73 -2.75 20.59
N SER A 241 28.61 -3.49 21.70
CA SER A 241 27.75 -4.68 21.76
C SER A 241 26.27 -4.36 21.55
N GLN A 242 25.78 -3.22 22.07
CA GLN A 242 24.42 -2.75 21.82
C GLN A 242 24.24 -2.37 20.35
N ALA A 243 25.20 -1.65 19.77
CA ALA A 243 25.15 -1.23 18.37
C ALA A 243 25.12 -2.42 17.40
N VAL A 244 25.93 -3.46 17.63
CA VAL A 244 25.93 -4.69 16.82
C VAL A 244 24.59 -5.42 16.91
N ARG A 245 23.94 -5.40 18.08
CA ARG A 245 22.60 -5.97 18.29
C ARG A 245 21.46 -5.10 17.71
N GLY A 246 21.78 -3.92 17.18
CA GLY A 246 20.79 -2.95 16.72
C GLY A 246 19.99 -2.29 17.85
N ALA A 247 20.48 -2.37 19.09
CA ALA A 247 19.88 -1.71 20.25
C ALA A 247 20.37 -0.26 20.38
N PRO A 248 19.60 0.63 21.03
CA PRO A 248 20.02 2.02 21.25
C PRO A 248 21.34 2.11 22.01
N VAL A 249 22.26 2.95 21.54
CA VAL A 249 23.56 3.15 22.20
C VAL A 249 23.35 4.10 23.39
N PRO A 250 23.83 3.76 24.60
CA PRO A 250 23.68 4.63 25.76
C PRO A 250 24.27 6.02 25.48
N ALA A 251 23.56 7.05 25.93
CA ALA A 251 24.04 8.41 25.79
C ALA A 251 25.34 8.59 26.57
N VAL A 252 26.19 9.44 26.02
CA VAL A 252 27.37 9.91 26.73
C VAL A 252 26.91 10.85 27.84
N GLU A 253 26.79 10.34 29.07
CA GLU A 253 26.57 11.18 30.25
C GLU A 253 27.77 12.13 30.43
N GLY A 254 27.49 13.43 30.58
CA GLY A 254 28.50 14.46 30.84
C GLY A 254 28.90 15.34 29.66
N ARG A 255 28.09 15.45 28.60
CA ARG A 255 28.24 16.54 27.60
C ARG A 255 27.29 17.68 27.99
N PRO A 256 27.79 18.84 28.45
CA PRO A 256 26.94 20.03 28.62
C PRO A 256 26.39 20.51 27.27
#